data_AF-A0A948Z432-F1
#
_entry.id   AF-A0A948Z432-F1
#
_cell.length_a   1.000
_cell.length_b   1.000
_cell.length_c   1.000
_cell.angle_alpha   90.00
_cell.angle_beta   90.00
_cell.angle_gamma   90.00
#
_symmetry.space_group_name_H-M   'P 1'
#
loop_
_entity.id
_entity.type
_entity.pdbx_description
1 polymer ?
#
loop_
_entity_poly.entity_id
_entity_poly.type
_entity_poly.pdbx_seq_one_letter_code
_entity_poly.pdbx_strand_id
1 'polypeptide(L)'
;MTEKLQIYKCEICGNIVEMLHAGEGELVCCGASMKLFLENTVDAAKEKHVPVIEKIEGGFRVKVGSVPHPMEDKHYIEWIEVITDDGRAYRQFLNPGKAPEAVFKIDANKITAREYCNLHGLWKG
;
A
#
# COMPACT_ATOMS: atom_id res chain seq x y z
N MET A 1 -18.47 -10.29 6.05
CA MET A 1 -18.43 -8.98 5.38
C MET A 1 -17.00 -8.50 5.13
N THR A 2 -16.70 -8.10 3.89
CA THR A 2 -15.48 -7.35 3.55
C THR A 2 -15.63 -5.88 3.94
N GLU A 3 -14.54 -5.16 4.16
CA GLU A 3 -14.55 -3.72 4.48
C GLU A 3 -13.90 -2.91 3.35
N LYS A 4 -14.30 -1.64 3.22
CA LYS A 4 -13.69 -0.72 2.25
C LYS A 4 -12.18 -0.60 2.51
N LEU A 5 -11.40 -0.47 1.43
CA LEU A 5 -9.94 -0.34 1.43
C LEU A 5 -9.17 -1.59 1.87
N GLN A 6 -9.83 -2.70 2.21
CA GLN A 6 -9.13 -3.97 2.41
C GLN A 6 -8.47 -4.42 1.11
N ILE A 7 -7.23 -4.91 1.24
CA ILE A 7 -6.44 -5.46 0.13
C ILE A 7 -6.50 -6.98 0.19
N TYR A 8 -6.81 -7.62 -0.93
CA TYR A 8 -6.83 -9.06 -1.07
C TYR A 8 -5.87 -9.50 -2.17
N LYS A 9 -5.15 -10.61 -1.93
CA LYS A 9 -4.23 -11.21 -2.90
C LYS A 9 -4.62 -12.67 -3.18
N CYS A 10 -4.65 -13.05 -4.45
CA CYS A 10 -4.65 -14.44 -4.85
C CYS A 10 -3.20 -14.97 -4.78
N GLU A 11 -2.94 -15.93 -3.89
CA GLU A 11 -1.60 -16.52 -3.76
C GLU A 11 -1.22 -17.46 -4.91
N ILE A 12 -2.16 -17.79 -5.81
CA ILE A 12 -1.92 -18.66 -6.97
C ILE A 12 -1.49 -17.85 -8.20
N CYS A 13 -2.29 -16.88 -8.64
CA CYS A 13 -2.00 -16.09 -9.86
C CYS A 13 -1.38 -14.71 -9.58
N GLY A 14 -1.35 -14.27 -8.32
CA GLY A 14 -0.79 -12.98 -7.94
C GLY A 14 -1.73 -11.79 -8.10
N ASN A 15 -2.99 -11.98 -8.54
CA ASN A 15 -3.97 -10.89 -8.60
C ASN A 15 -4.14 -10.21 -7.24
N ILE A 16 -4.12 -8.87 -7.24
CA ILE A 16 -4.35 -8.04 -6.06
C ILE A 16 -5.52 -7.11 -6.34
N VAL A 17 -6.45 -7.02 -5.39
CA VAL A 17 -7.63 -6.17 -5.49
C VAL A 17 -7.81 -5.36 -4.21
N GLU A 18 -8.40 -4.17 -4.35
CA GLU A 18 -8.86 -3.37 -3.23
C GLU A 18 -10.39 -3.32 -3.21
N MET A 19 -10.95 -3.39 -2.01
CA MET A 19 -12.39 -3.33 -1.83
C MET A 19 -12.92 -1.89 -1.90
N LEU A 20 -13.71 -1.58 -2.94
CA LEU A 20 -14.37 -0.29 -3.10
C LEU A 20 -15.78 -0.25 -2.45
N HIS A 21 -16.44 -1.40 -2.36
CA HIS A 21 -17.79 -1.54 -1.82
C HIS A 21 -17.90 -2.81 -0.97
N ALA A 22 -18.23 -2.65 0.31
CA ALA A 22 -18.38 -3.76 1.24
C ALA A 22 -19.53 -4.72 0.82
N GLY A 23 -19.30 -6.02 0.95
CA GLY A 23 -20.31 -7.05 0.71
C GLY A 23 -20.09 -8.27 1.58
N GLU A 24 -21.04 -9.21 1.56
CA GLU A 24 -21.00 -10.43 2.37
C GLU A 24 -20.31 -11.61 1.68
N GLY A 25 -20.15 -11.56 0.36
CA GLY A 25 -19.55 -12.63 -0.42
C GLY A 25 -18.07 -12.81 -0.14
N GLU A 26 -17.59 -14.05 -0.24
CA GLU A 26 -16.17 -14.37 -0.20
C GLU A 26 -15.51 -14.08 -1.55
N LEU A 27 -14.34 -13.44 -1.52
CA LEU A 27 -13.55 -13.23 -2.73
C LEU A 27 -12.83 -14.52 -3.12
N VAL A 28 -13.13 -15.04 -4.31
CA VAL A 28 -12.51 -16.26 -4.85
C VAL A 28 -11.77 -15.94 -6.14
N CYS A 29 -10.54 -16.43 -6.25
CA CYS A 29 -9.73 -16.35 -7.47
C CYS A 29 -8.95 -17.66 -7.63
N CYS A 30 -8.89 -18.19 -8.85
CA CYS A 30 -8.27 -19.49 -9.14
C CYS A 30 -8.86 -20.67 -8.34
N GLY A 31 -10.16 -20.61 -8.01
CA GLY A 31 -10.85 -21.66 -7.27
C GLY A 31 -10.54 -21.72 -5.77
N ALA A 32 -9.80 -20.74 -5.23
CA ALA A 32 -9.49 -20.61 -3.81
C ALA A 32 -9.85 -19.22 -3.27
N SER A 33 -10.12 -19.15 -1.97
CA SER A 33 -10.33 -17.89 -1.26
C SER A 33 -9.11 -16.98 -1.40
N MET A 34 -9.33 -15.71 -1.72
CA MET A 34 -8.27 -14.72 -1.73
C MET A 34 -7.86 -14.38 -0.30
N LYS A 35 -6.56 -14.21 -0.07
CA LYS A 35 -6.02 -13.88 1.24
C LYS A 35 -6.21 -12.39 1.53
N LEU A 36 -6.82 -12.06 2.67
CA LEU A 36 -6.79 -10.70 3.22
C LEU A 36 -5.33 -10.36 3.59
N PHE A 37 -4.79 -9.32 2.96
CA PHE A 37 -3.43 -8.86 3.20
C PHE A 37 -3.45 -7.76 4.26
N LEU A 38 -3.21 -8.15 5.51
CA LEU A 38 -3.17 -7.24 6.65
C LEU A 38 -1.85 -6.47 6.71
N GLU A 39 -1.95 -5.17 6.99
CA GLU A 39 -0.79 -4.29 7.13
C GLU A 39 0.14 -4.74 8.28
N ASN A 40 1.46 -4.56 8.10
CA ASN A 40 2.47 -4.69 9.16
C ASN A 40 2.54 -6.08 9.83
N THR A 41 2.16 -7.14 9.11
CA THR A 41 2.13 -8.52 9.64
C THR A 41 3.32 -9.38 9.22
N VAL A 42 4.05 -8.98 8.18
CA VAL A 42 5.23 -9.71 7.68
C VAL A 42 6.45 -9.38 8.54
N ASP A 43 7.22 -10.40 8.92
CA ASP A 43 8.49 -10.23 9.63
C ASP A 43 9.58 -9.78 8.64
N ALA A 44 9.66 -8.46 8.42
CA ALA A 44 10.68 -7.82 7.61
C ALA A 44 11.18 -6.52 8.27
N ALA A 45 12.26 -5.97 7.72
CA ALA A 45 12.90 -4.75 8.20
C ALA A 45 11.95 -3.54 8.18
N LYS A 46 11.43 -3.15 9.34
CA LYS A 46 10.42 -2.09 9.48
C LYS A 46 10.92 -0.74 8.95
N GLU A 47 12.20 -0.45 9.17
CA GLU A 47 12.86 0.77 8.72
C GLU A 47 12.87 0.93 7.20
N LYS A 48 12.67 -0.16 6.43
CA LYS A 48 12.58 -0.13 4.97
C LYS A 48 11.17 -0.17 4.43
N HIS A 49 10.16 -0.52 5.24
CA HIS A 49 8.80 -0.76 4.74
C HIS A 49 7.76 0.16 5.34
N VAL A 50 7.87 0.52 6.62
CA VAL A 50 6.92 1.44 7.24
C VAL A 50 7.03 2.82 6.54
N PRO A 51 5.95 3.30 5.88
CA PRO A 51 5.96 4.59 5.22
C PRO A 51 6.31 5.73 6.18
N VAL A 52 7.13 6.67 5.71
CA VAL A 52 7.47 7.91 6.42
C VAL A 52 6.75 9.06 5.75
N ILE A 53 5.85 9.70 6.49
CA ILE A 53 5.04 10.82 6.02
C ILE A 53 5.74 12.14 6.36
N GLU A 54 6.01 12.94 5.35
CA GLU A 54 6.58 14.28 5.45
C GLU A 54 5.54 15.31 4.95
N LYS A 55 5.13 16.24 5.80
CA LYS A 55 4.29 17.37 5.36
C LYS A 55 5.13 18.32 4.52
N ILE A 56 4.62 18.70 3.34
CA ILE A 56 5.27 19.65 2.44
C ILE A 56 4.30 20.77 2.06
N GLU A 57 4.79 21.81 1.40
CA GLU A 57 3.94 22.85 0.85
C GLU A 57 2.92 22.25 -0.15
N GLY A 58 1.63 22.48 0.14
CA GLY A 58 0.52 22.01 -0.68
C GLY A 58 0.24 20.50 -0.63
N GLY A 59 0.77 19.75 0.36
CA GLY A 59 0.43 18.33 0.50
C GLY A 59 1.38 17.52 1.37
N PHE A 60 1.66 16.30 0.93
CA PHE A 60 2.50 15.33 1.64
C PHE A 60 3.47 14.64 0.69
N ARG A 61 4.70 14.39 1.14
CA ARG A 61 5.62 13.42 0.55
C ARG A 61 5.61 12.16 1.42
N VAL A 62 5.47 11.01 0.80
CA VAL A 62 5.56 9.71 1.45
C VAL A 62 6.78 8.98 0.92
N LYS A 63 7.65 8.53 1.80
CA LYS A 63 8.85 7.73 1.49
C LYS A 63 8.71 6.33 2.07
N VAL A 64 9.28 5.33 1.41
CA VAL A 64 9.31 3.96 1.89
C VAL A 64 10.77 3.50 2.01
N GLY A 65 11.33 3.31 3.21
CA GLY A 65 10.88 3.72 4.56
C GLY A 65 11.75 4.86 5.12
N SER A 66 12.18 4.75 6.38
CA SER A 66 13.20 5.65 6.96
C SER A 66 14.59 5.38 6.38
N VAL A 67 14.84 4.15 5.97
CA VAL A 67 15.90 3.76 5.04
C VAL A 67 15.23 3.45 3.70
N PRO A 68 15.72 3.99 2.56
CA PRO A 68 15.12 3.74 1.26
C PRO A 68 15.00 2.24 0.97
N HIS A 69 13.80 1.80 0.62
CA HIS A 69 13.52 0.44 0.16
C HIS A 69 14.21 0.19 -1.20
N PRO A 70 14.69 -1.03 -1.47
CA PRO A 70 15.16 -1.40 -2.80
C PRO A 70 14.11 -1.18 -3.90
N MET A 71 14.53 -0.77 -5.09
CA MET A 71 13.63 -0.60 -6.23
C MET A 71 14.17 -1.34 -7.43
N GLU A 72 14.43 -2.64 -7.25
CA GLU A 72 14.99 -3.54 -8.25
C GLU A 72 13.89 -4.31 -8.98
N ASP A 73 14.16 -4.83 -10.19
CA ASP A 73 13.15 -5.52 -11.02
C ASP A 73 12.39 -6.64 -10.31
N LYS A 74 13.05 -7.34 -9.39
CA LYS A 74 12.47 -8.45 -8.62
C LYS A 74 12.05 -8.07 -7.21
N HIS A 75 12.38 -6.87 -6.74
CA HIS A 75 12.13 -6.42 -5.39
C HIS A 75 11.95 -4.90 -5.34
N TYR A 76 10.70 -4.46 -5.33
CA TYR A 76 10.34 -3.05 -5.39
C TYR A 76 8.99 -2.80 -4.71
N ILE A 77 8.74 -1.52 -4.43
CA ILE A 77 7.45 -1.02 -3.99
C ILE A 77 6.57 -0.83 -5.23
N GLU A 78 5.45 -1.54 -5.31
CA GLU A 78 4.56 -1.48 -6.47
C GLU A 78 3.65 -0.23 -6.42
N TRP A 79 3.21 0.17 -5.24
CA TRP A 79 2.44 1.42 -5.06
C TRP A 79 2.58 1.99 -3.65
N ILE A 80 2.33 3.29 -3.58
CA ILE A 80 2.09 4.04 -2.34
C ILE A 80 0.67 4.58 -2.40
N GLU A 81 -0.02 4.50 -1.27
CA GLU A 81 -1.37 5.02 -1.10
C GLU A 81 -1.45 5.95 0.10
N VAL A 82 -2.24 7.01 -0.06
CA VAL A 82 -2.58 7.95 1.00
C VAL A 82 -4.09 7.94 1.23
N ILE A 83 -4.48 7.75 2.49
CA ILE A 83 -5.87 7.78 2.95
C ILE A 83 -6.03 8.98 3.89
N THR A 84 -6.92 9.89 3.56
CA THR A 84 -7.24 11.08 4.36
C THR A 84 -8.26 10.75 5.45
N ASP A 85 -8.32 11.60 6.47
CA ASP A 85 -9.29 11.53 7.57
C ASP A 85 -10.75 11.68 7.11
N ASP A 86 -11.00 12.39 6.02
CA ASP A 86 -12.31 12.51 5.37
C ASP A 86 -12.64 11.35 4.39
N GLY A 87 -11.80 10.31 4.36
CA GLY A 87 -12.08 9.06 3.65
C GLY A 87 -11.74 9.06 2.15
N ARG A 88 -10.99 10.05 1.65
CA ARG A 88 -10.45 10.02 0.28
C ARG A 88 -9.20 9.13 0.25
N ALA A 89 -9.02 8.41 -0.85
CA ALA A 89 -7.85 7.58 -1.09
C ALA A 89 -7.17 7.99 -2.42
N TYR A 90 -5.84 8.06 -2.41
CA TYR A 90 -5.02 8.42 -3.55
C TYR A 90 -3.90 7.40 -3.70
N ARG A 91 -3.68 6.88 -4.91
CA ARG A 91 -2.64 5.87 -5.17
C ARG A 91 -1.66 6.35 -6.25
N GLN A 92 -0.38 6.15 -5.99
CA GLN A 92 0.69 6.30 -6.97
C GLN A 92 1.33 4.93 -7.19
N PHE A 93 1.24 4.40 -8.41
CA PHE A 93 2.02 3.24 -8.81
C PHE A 93 3.47 3.65 -9.05
N LEU A 94 4.39 2.76 -8.68
CA LEU A 94 5.83 2.92 -8.87
C LEU A 94 6.35 1.80 -9.77
N ASN A 95 7.58 1.97 -10.25
CA ASN A 95 8.26 1.01 -11.10
C ASN A 95 9.71 0.85 -10.62
N PRO A 96 10.36 -0.30 -10.91
CA PRO A 96 11.79 -0.48 -10.67
C PRO A 96 12.65 0.69 -11.20
N GLY A 97 13.75 0.96 -10.52
CA GLY A 97 14.71 2.04 -10.81
C GLY A 97 14.25 3.44 -10.41
N LYS A 98 13.03 3.61 -9.88
CA LYS A 98 12.55 4.89 -9.33
C LYS A 98 12.85 5.00 -7.84
N ALA A 99 12.82 6.23 -7.32
CA ALA A 99 12.89 6.43 -5.87
C ALA A 99 11.61 5.85 -5.22
N PRO A 100 11.71 5.19 -4.05
CA PRO A 100 10.56 4.63 -3.33
C PRO A 100 9.79 5.74 -2.58
N GLU A 101 9.34 6.76 -3.31
CA GLU A 101 8.60 7.89 -2.76
C GLU A 101 7.52 8.40 -3.72
N ALA A 102 6.52 9.05 -3.15
CA ALA A 102 5.44 9.70 -3.89
C ALA A 102 5.05 11.03 -3.23
N VAL A 103 4.60 11.98 -4.06
CA VAL A 103 4.11 13.28 -3.60
C VAL A 103 2.63 13.39 -3.93
N PHE A 104 1.83 13.71 -2.91
CA PHE A 104 0.39 13.90 -3.02
C PHE A 104 0.05 15.34 -2.70
N LYS A 105 -0.45 16.08 -3.69
CA LYS A 105 -0.91 17.47 -3.54
C LYS A 105 -2.37 17.46 -3.09
N ILE A 106 -2.57 17.27 -1.79
CA ILE A 106 -3.89 17.10 -1.17
C ILE A 106 -4.05 18.07 0.01
N ASP A 107 -5.25 18.62 0.13
CA ASP A 107 -5.65 19.42 1.28
C ASP A 107 -6.25 18.51 2.34
N ALA A 108 -5.41 18.13 3.31
CA ALA A 108 -5.75 17.31 4.46
C ALA A 108 -4.82 17.65 5.63
N ASN A 109 -5.34 17.59 6.86
CA ASN A 109 -4.55 17.84 8.06
C ASN A 109 -3.73 16.62 8.46
N LYS A 110 -4.37 15.45 8.41
CA LYS A 110 -3.77 14.16 8.76
C LYS A 110 -4.06 13.14 7.67
N ILE A 111 -3.10 12.27 7.46
CA ILE A 111 -3.22 11.14 6.56
C ILE A 111 -2.72 9.87 7.23
N THR A 112 -3.13 8.74 6.67
CA THR A 112 -2.47 7.43 6.80
C THR A 112 -1.81 7.12 5.47
N ALA A 113 -0.61 6.54 5.48
CA ALA A 113 0.04 6.05 4.28
C ALA A 113 0.13 4.53 4.30
N ARG A 114 -0.08 3.91 3.14
CA ARG A 114 0.18 2.48 2.90
C ARG A 114 1.16 2.31 1.76
N GLU A 115 1.90 1.23 1.76
CA GLU A 115 2.74 0.81 0.65
C GLU A 115 2.61 -0.70 0.45
N TYR A 116 2.87 -1.16 -0.76
CA TYR A 116 2.98 -2.58 -1.06
C TYR A 116 4.34 -2.92 -1.68
N CYS A 117 5.10 -3.76 -0.98
CA CYS A 117 6.28 -4.43 -1.49
C CYS A 117 5.89 -5.76 -2.12
N ASN A 118 6.36 -6.02 -3.35
CA ASN A 118 6.04 -7.25 -4.07
C ASN A 118 6.48 -8.54 -3.35
N LEU A 119 7.50 -8.45 -2.48
CA LEU A 119 8.00 -9.57 -1.67
C LEU A 119 7.52 -9.54 -0.22
N HIS A 120 7.47 -8.36 0.41
CA HIS A 120 7.23 -8.21 1.85
C HIS A 120 5.83 -7.70 2.20
N GLY A 121 4.97 -7.56 1.20
CA GLY A 121 3.53 -7.31 1.38
C GLY A 121 3.18 -5.89 1.76
N LEU A 122 2.07 -5.75 2.50
CA LEU A 122 1.42 -4.47 2.76
C LEU A 122 1.88 -3.87 4.09
N TRP A 123 2.22 -2.59 4.09
CA TRP A 123 2.65 -1.85 5.27
C TRP A 123 1.92 -0.52 5.40
N LYS A 124 1.90 0.00 6.63
CA LYS A 124 1.21 1.24 6.99
C LYS A 124 2.00 2.07 8.01
N GLY A 125 1.95 3.39 7.81
CA GLY A 125 2.54 4.44 8.67
C GLY A 125 1.60 5.61 8.89
#